data_AF-A0A5U6SF44-F1
#
_entry.id   AF-A0A5U6SF44-F1
#
_cell.length_a   1.000
_cell.length_b   1.000
_cell.length_c   1.000
_cell.angle_alpha   90.00
_cell.angle_beta   90.00
_cell.angle_gamma   90.00
#
_symmetry.space_group_name_H-M   'P 1'
#
loop_
_entity.id
_entity.type
_entity.pdbx_description
1 polymer ?
#
loop_
_entity_poly.entity_id
_entity_poly.type
_entity_poly.pdbx_seq_one_letter_code
_entity_poly.pdbx_strand_id
1 'polypeptide(L)'
;MKNELINVWFRVTFMVTEGNERREYSIFTEGNSETGAAVSAAVSICEGRDGFSNPTFKSIRIATYGEADSLNAELNAIAEREEKELEEEGDE
;
A
#
# COMPACT_ATOMS: atom_id res chain seq x y z
N MET A 1 -0.70 -31.44 -0.68
CA MET A 1 -0.84 -30.15 0.03
C MET A 1 -1.33 -29.14 -0.99
N LYS A 2 -2.40 -28.40 -0.71
CA LYS A 2 -2.78 -27.27 -1.56
C LYS A 2 -1.72 -26.19 -1.35
N ASN A 3 -1.04 -25.78 -2.41
CA ASN A 3 -0.17 -24.60 -2.39
C ASN A 3 -1.07 -23.37 -2.31
N GLU A 4 -1.59 -23.06 -1.12
CA GLU A 4 -2.13 -21.74 -0.86
C GLU A 4 -0.93 -20.79 -0.84
N LEU A 5 -0.86 -19.94 -1.87
CA LEU A 5 0.13 -18.87 -1.93
C LEU A 5 -0.15 -17.95 -0.73
N ILE A 6 0.77 -17.96 0.24
CA ILE A 6 0.69 -17.10 1.41
C ILE A 6 0.85 -15.66 0.92
N ASN A 7 -0.19 -14.86 1.10
CA ASN A 7 -0.07 -13.41 0.95
C ASN A 7 0.72 -12.84 2.13
N VAL A 8 1.64 -11.94 1.82
CA VAL A 8 2.43 -11.21 2.82
C VAL A 8 2.41 -9.72 2.49
N TRP A 9 2.57 -8.91 3.52
CA TRP A 9 2.78 -7.48 3.36
C TRP A 9 4.20 -7.20 2.86
N PHE A 10 4.31 -6.50 1.75
CA PHE A 10 5.56 -5.96 1.24
C PHE A 10 5.64 -4.47 1.54
N ARG A 11 6.84 -4.02 1.92
CA ARG A 11 7.23 -2.62 1.89
C ARG A 11 8.02 -2.37 0.62
N VAL A 12 7.47 -1.58 -0.29
CA VAL A 12 8.11 -1.18 -1.54
C VAL A 12 8.52 0.28 -1.44
N THR A 13 9.77 0.60 -1.74
CA THR A 13 10.30 1.95 -1.72
C THR A 13 10.67 2.39 -3.13
N PHE A 14 10.19 3.58 -3.50
CA PHE A 14 10.52 4.27 -4.74
C PHE A 14 11.24 5.58 -4.43
N MET A 15 12.06 6.04 -5.37
CA MET A 15 12.41 7.44 -5.48
C MET A 15 11.37 8.11 -6.36
N VAL A 16 10.72 9.17 -5.88
CA VAL A 16 9.77 9.99 -6.65
C VAL A 16 10.25 11.42 -6.72
N THR A 17 9.79 12.16 -7.73
CA THR A 17 9.96 13.61 -7.81
C THR A 17 8.68 14.27 -7.31
N GLU A 18 8.80 15.07 -6.25
CA GLU A 18 7.73 15.84 -5.61
C GLU A 18 8.21 17.29 -5.52
N GLY A 19 7.50 18.23 -6.16
CA GLY A 19 7.85 19.66 -6.09
C GLY A 19 9.29 19.99 -6.53
N ASN A 20 9.79 19.34 -7.59
CA ASN A 20 11.18 19.40 -8.10
C ASN A 20 12.26 18.77 -7.21
N GLU A 21 11.90 18.15 -6.10
CA GLU A 21 12.84 17.43 -5.23
C GLU A 21 12.69 15.92 -5.38
N ARG A 22 13.81 15.20 -5.29
CA ARG A 22 13.81 13.73 -5.30
C ARG A 22 13.71 13.20 -3.88
N ARG A 23 12.68 12.42 -3.59
CA ARG A 23 12.39 11.92 -2.24
C ARG A 23 12.11 10.42 -2.23
N GLU A 24 12.38 9.80 -1.09
CA GLU A 24 12.01 8.42 -0.84
C GLU A 24 10.55 8.32 -0.45
N TYR A 25 9.85 7.40 -1.09
CA TYR A 25 8.47 7.10 -0.80
C TYR A 25 8.31 5.59 -0.62
N SER A 26 7.89 5.18 0.57
CA SER A 26 7.52 3.79 0.85
C SER A 26 6.01 3.63 0.77
N ILE A 27 5.57 2.56 0.13
CA ILE A 27 4.19 2.10 0.10
C ILE A 27 4.15 0.64 0.54
N PHE A 28 3.08 0.29 1.24
CA PHE A 28 2.83 -1.09 1.65
C PHE A 28 1.75 -1.70 0.78
N THR A 29 1.97 -2.94 0.37
CA THR A 29 1.04 -3.67 -0.50
C THR A 29 1.09 -5.15 -0.15
N GLU A 30 -0.07 -5.79 -0.15
CA GLU A 30 -0.17 -7.23 0.04
C GLU A 30 0.06 -7.95 -1.29
N GLY A 31 0.79 -9.06 -1.25
CA GLY A 31 0.94 -9.90 -2.42
C GLY A 31 1.59 -11.23 -2.11
N ASN A 32 1.67 -12.07 -3.13
CA ASN A 32 2.28 -13.40 -3.07
C ASN A 32 3.65 -13.47 -3.78
N SER A 33 4.11 -12.36 -4.36
CA SER A 33 5.39 -12.24 -5.05
C SER A 33 5.91 -10.81 -5.01
N GLU A 34 7.25 -10.68 -4.97
CA GLU A 34 7.91 -9.37 -4.97
C GLU A 34 7.64 -8.58 -6.26
N THR A 35 7.64 -9.26 -7.41
CA THR A 35 7.36 -8.60 -8.70
C THR A 35 5.93 -8.10 -8.77
N GLY A 36 4.95 -8.90 -8.36
CA GLY A 36 3.55 -8.47 -8.31
C GLY A 36 3.37 -7.28 -7.38
N ALA A 37 3.93 -7.35 -6.17
CA ALA A 37 3.91 -6.25 -5.20
C ALA A 37 4.57 -4.97 -5.76
N ALA A 38 5.72 -5.08 -6.42
CA ALA A 38 6.41 -3.91 -7.01
C ALA A 38 5.58 -3.25 -8.12
N VAL A 39 4.91 -4.05 -8.97
CA VAL A 39 4.03 -3.52 -10.03
C VAL A 39 2.81 -2.85 -9.44
N SER A 40 2.10 -3.51 -8.52
CA SER A 40 0.93 -2.92 -7.84
C SER A 40 1.29 -1.61 -7.15
N ALA A 41 2.41 -1.57 -6.43
CA ALA A 41 2.90 -0.37 -5.76
C ALA A 41 3.22 0.77 -6.74
N ALA A 42 3.81 0.47 -7.91
CA ALA A 42 4.09 1.47 -8.93
C ALA A 42 2.81 2.05 -9.53
N VAL A 43 1.81 1.21 -9.82
CA VAL A 43 0.48 1.64 -10.31
C VAL A 43 -0.18 2.56 -9.28
N SER A 44 -0.21 2.18 -8.01
CA SER A 44 -0.78 3.02 -6.94
C SER A 44 -0.10 4.37 -6.81
N ILE A 45 1.22 4.46 -7.02
CA ILE A 45 1.95 5.73 -7.01
C ILE A 45 1.56 6.60 -8.20
N CYS A 46 1.46 6.01 -9.39
CA CYS A 46 1.12 6.75 -10.61
C CYS A 46 -0.34 7.21 -10.66
N GLU A 47 -1.27 6.44 -10.08
CA GLU A 47 -2.71 6.71 -10.16
C GLU A 47 -3.26 7.43 -8.91
N GLY A 48 -2.64 7.22 -7.74
CA GLY A 48 -3.23 7.63 -6.46
C GLY A 48 -2.65 8.89 -5.84
N ARG A 49 -1.61 9.50 -6.42
CA ARG A 49 -0.96 10.70 -5.83
C ARG A 49 -0.62 11.76 -6.86
N ASP A 50 -1.47 12.77 -6.93
CA ASP A 50 -1.21 14.02 -7.64
C ASP A 50 0.07 14.68 -7.11
N GLY A 51 0.95 15.08 -8.03
CA GLY A 51 2.22 15.75 -7.71
C GLY A 51 3.43 14.83 -7.60
N PHE A 52 3.25 13.50 -7.62
CA PHE A 52 4.36 12.56 -7.77
C PHE A 52 4.67 12.33 -9.25
N SER A 53 5.96 12.32 -9.61
CA SER A 53 6.41 12.04 -10.97
C SER A 53 7.74 11.27 -10.98
N ASN A 54 8.06 10.65 -12.12
CA ASN A 54 9.28 9.87 -12.34
C ASN A 54 9.57 8.81 -11.25
N PRO A 55 8.60 7.94 -10.90
CA PRO A 55 8.85 6.89 -9.90
C PRO A 55 9.95 5.95 -10.39
N THR A 56 10.98 5.78 -9.56
CA THR A 56 12.08 4.85 -9.81
C THR A 56 12.12 3.85 -8.68
N PHE A 57 12.06 2.55 -9.00
CA PHE A 57 12.18 1.50 -7.99
C PHE A 57 13.50 1.62 -7.23
N LYS A 58 13.46 1.53 -5.90
CA LYS A 58 14.64 1.53 -5.03
C LYS A 58 14.84 0.20 -4.32
N SER A 59 13.82 -0.28 -3.61
CA SER A 59 13.93 -1.52 -2.83
C SER A 59 12.57 -2.14 -2.54
N ILE A 60 12.56 -3.45 -2.32
CA ILE A 60 11.42 -4.18 -1.79
C ILE A 60 11.89 -5.09 -0.66
N ARG A 61 11.05 -5.25 0.37
CA ARG A 61 11.21 -6.30 1.38
C ARG A 61 9.85 -6.72 1.93
N ILE A 62 9.79 -7.89 2.54
CA ILE A 62 8.67 -8.26 3.40
C ILE A 62 8.62 -7.30 4.60
N ALA A 63 7.43 -6.81 4.93
CA ALA A 63 7.18 -5.97 6.08
C ALA A 63 7.51 -6.75 7.37
N THR A 64 8.00 -6.05 8.39
CA THR A 64 8.16 -6.66 9.71
C THR A 64 6.80 -6.96 10.33
N TYR A 65 6.74 -7.89 11.29
CA TYR A 65 5.48 -8.17 12.01
C TYR A 65 4.84 -6.91 12.59
N GLY A 66 5.63 -6.02 13.21
CA GLY A 66 5.11 -4.75 13.75
C GLY A 66 4.57 -3.79 12.68
N GLU A 67 5.20 -3.72 11.50
CA GLU A 67 4.68 -2.93 10.38
C GLU A 67 3.37 -3.53 9.84
N ALA A 68 3.31 -4.84 9.65
CA ALA A 68 2.12 -5.55 9.16
C ALA A 68 0.93 -5.43 10.12
N ASP A 69 1.16 -5.58 11.43
CA ASP A 69 0.12 -5.47 12.44
C ASP A 69 -0.42 -4.03 12.52
N SER A 70 0.46 -3.03 12.42
CA SER A 70 0.07 -1.62 12.42
C SER A 70 -0.77 -1.27 11.19
N LEU A 71 -0.38 -1.76 10.01
CA LEU A 71 -1.14 -1.57 8.77
C LEU A 71 -2.51 -2.24 8.81
N ASN A 72 -2.57 -3.49 9.28
CA ASN A 72 -3.84 -4.19 9.44
C ASN A 72 -4.77 -3.43 10.41
N ALA A 73 -4.23 -2.90 11.51
CA ALA A 73 -5.01 -2.09 12.45
C ALA A 73 -5.53 -0.79 11.80
N GLU A 74 -4.71 -0.11 11.01
CA GLU A 74 -5.14 1.09 10.25
C GLU A 74 -6.24 0.75 9.23
N LEU A 75 -6.08 -0.32 8.46
CA LEU A 75 -7.08 -0.76 7.48
C LEU A 75 -8.40 -1.15 8.15
N ASN A 76 -8.35 -1.86 9.27
CA ASN A 76 -9.55 -2.19 10.04
C ASN A 76 -10.22 -0.92 10.57
N ALA A 77 -9.46 0.06 11.05
CA ALA A 77 -10.01 1.33 11.53
C ALA A 77 -10.64 2.17 10.41
N ILE A 78 -10.15 2.05 9.17
CA ILE A 78 -10.79 2.66 7.99
C ILE A 78 -12.10 1.95 7.67
N ALA A 79 -12.07 0.61 7.59
CA ALA A 79 -13.27 -0.18 7.31
C ALA A 79 -14.38 0.05 8.34
N GLU A 80 -14.04 0.15 9.64
CA GLU A 80 -15.01 0.48 10.70
C GLU A 80 -15.60 1.89 10.57
N ARG A 81 -14.88 2.84 9.97
CA ARG A 81 -15.40 4.19 9.71
C ARG A 81 -16.31 4.19 8.50
N GLU A 82 -15.89 3.55 7.41
CA GLU A 82 -16.70 3.42 6.19
C GLU A 82 -18.01 2.67 6.46
N GLU A 83 -17.99 1.63 7.30
CA GLU A 83 -19.21 0.91 7.71
C GLU A 83 -20.17 1.80 8.50
N LYS A 84 -19.66 2.64 9.41
CA LYS A 84 -20.49 3.59 10.18
C LYS A 84 -21.08 4.71 9.31
N GLU A 85 -20.30 5.23 8.36
CA GLU A 85 -20.79 6.26 7.42
C GLU A 85 -21.91 5.70 6.53
N LEU A 86 -21.82 4.43 6.11
CA LEU A 86 -22.86 3.75 5.34
C LEU A 86 -24.13 3.44 6.16
N GLU A 87 -24.00 3.20 7.47
CA GLU A 87 -25.15 3.05 8.37
C GLU A 87 -25.88 4.38 8.62
N GLU A 88 -25.16 5.51 8.66
CA GLU A 88 -25.74 6.85 8.87
C GLU A 88 -26.41 7.43 7.61
N GLU A 89 -25.98 7.04 6.40
CA GLU A 89 -26.62 7.44 5.13
C GLU A 89 -27.88 6.62 4.77
N GLY A 90 -28.17 5.54 5.51
CA GLY A 90 -29.33 4.66 5.27
C GLY A 90 -30.64 5.07 5.93
N ASP A 91 -30.66 6.21 6.64
CA ASP A 91 -31.76 6.66 7.51
C ASP A 91 -32.44 7.98 7.01
N GLU A 92 -32.45 8.22 5.68
CA GLU A 92 -33.28 9.25 5.02
C GLU A 92 -34.55 8.71 4.34
#